data_AF-A0A3D0Y028-F1
#
_entry.id   AF-A0A3D0Y028-F1
#
_cell.length_a   1.000
_cell.length_b   1.000
_cell.length_c   1.000
_cell.angle_alpha   90.00
_cell.angle_beta   90.00
_cell.angle_gamma   90.00
#
_symmetry.space_group_name_H-M   'P 1'
#
loop_
_entity.id
_entity.type
_entity.pdbx_description
1 polymer ?
#
loop_
_entity_poly.entity_id
_entity_poly.type
_entity_poly.pdbx_seq_one_letter_code
_entity_poly.pdbx_strand_id
1 'polypeptide(L)'
;MHMKKINKRTFCIVLLSLICIVLIVFYCSIIKHHVIKKQFSKSNVELSKNNEEDVFKIEKLIICSSANATDKSEENNLSDLTLYQYTDIAVYINNGNELTDKNTIKELYIDNIELSGNNNIGSKSLTYKKANEFGLKKEIKEPKDNNDIYFNVVHTNEESQNANYDEPTFFTDCSNPITLEYLNYGIKTNYKLNEDSKISFDGNILESAGISPLEIACKVKFKINIINNKNEKYSCPINFDIPLDDIYSGTTMKAKNTKSEKYVFFREY
;
A
#
# COMPACT_ATOMS: atom_id res chain seq x y z
N MET A 1 5.65 -12.60 76.29
CA MET A 1 5.70 -11.96 74.97
C MET A 1 5.87 -10.45 75.17
N HIS A 2 7.11 -9.97 75.34
CA HIS A 2 7.38 -8.56 75.63
C HIS A 2 7.62 -7.78 74.32
N MET A 3 6.63 -7.01 73.88
CA MET A 3 6.83 -6.02 72.81
C MET A 3 7.67 -4.86 73.37
N LYS A 4 8.87 -4.65 72.83
CA LYS A 4 9.69 -3.45 73.11
C LYS A 4 8.90 -2.20 72.75
N LYS A 5 8.67 -1.30 73.73
CA LYS A 5 8.12 0.05 73.47
C LYS A 5 9.06 0.78 72.52
N ILE A 6 8.62 1.00 71.28
CA ILE A 6 9.36 1.81 70.31
C ILE A 6 9.45 3.23 70.86
N ASN A 7 10.66 3.79 70.93
CA ASN A 7 10.87 5.17 71.35
C ASN A 7 10.17 6.11 70.36
N LYS A 8 9.36 7.05 70.86
CA LYS A 8 8.59 8.00 70.03
C LYS A 8 9.48 8.72 69.00
N ARG A 9 10.75 9.00 69.35
CA ARG A 9 11.73 9.61 68.43
C ARG A 9 12.13 8.69 67.28
N THR A 10 12.37 7.40 67.51
CA THR A 10 12.73 6.46 66.43
C THR A 10 11.56 6.17 65.51
N PHE A 11 10.32 6.12 66.03
CA PHE A 11 9.12 6.00 65.21
C PHE A 11 8.94 7.22 64.27
N CYS A 12 9.12 8.44 64.78
CA CYS A 12 9.05 9.65 63.96
C CYS A 12 10.11 9.68 62.84
N ILE A 13 11.34 9.22 63.11
CA ILE A 13 12.41 9.17 62.11
C ILE A 13 12.07 8.18 60.98
N VAL A 14 11.55 7.00 61.31
CA VAL A 14 11.15 5.99 60.31
C VAL A 14 9.96 6.48 59.46
N LEU A 15 9.00 7.17 60.08
CA LEU A 15 7.88 7.77 59.34
C LEU A 15 8.35 8.87 58.38
N LEU A 16 9.26 9.73 58.82
CA LEU A 16 9.87 10.77 58.00
C LEU A 16 10.66 10.19 56.82
N SER A 17 11.46 9.14 57.04
CA SER A 17 12.21 8.50 55.96
C SER A 17 11.28 7.85 54.92
N LEU A 18 10.18 7.24 55.35
CA LEU A 18 9.17 6.67 54.44
C LEU A 18 8.52 7.76 53.57
N ILE A 19 8.15 8.89 54.17
CA ILE A 19 7.60 10.05 53.46
C ILE A 19 8.62 10.59 52.45
N CYS A 20 9.89 10.73 52.84
CA CYS A 20 10.95 11.16 51.92
C CYS A 20 11.10 10.22 50.72
N ILE A 21 11.03 8.90 50.93
CA ILE A 21 11.09 7.92 49.83
C ILE A 21 9.92 8.09 48.86
N VAL A 22 8.70 8.25 49.37
CA VAL A 22 7.52 8.50 48.54
C VAL A 22 7.66 9.79 47.72
N LEU A 23 8.16 10.86 48.34
CA LEU A 23 8.42 12.14 47.66
C LEU A 23 9.49 12.00 46.57
N ILE A 24 10.57 11.23 46.81
CA ILE A 24 11.60 10.96 45.82
C ILE A 24 11.03 10.19 44.62
N VAL A 25 10.23 9.14 44.86
CA VAL A 25 9.59 8.37 43.78
C VAL A 25 8.65 9.26 42.96
N PHE A 26 7.86 10.10 43.62
CA PHE A 26 6.97 11.05 42.94
C PHE A 26 7.74 12.07 42.10
N TYR A 27 8.82 12.64 42.65
CA TYR A 27 9.69 13.58 41.94
C TYR A 27 10.38 12.94 40.73
N CYS A 28 10.89 11.71 40.87
CA CYS A 28 11.44 10.93 39.77
C CYS A 28 10.41 10.67 38.66
N SER A 29 9.15 10.41 39.00
CA SER A 29 8.06 10.25 38.03
C SER A 29 7.82 11.54 37.22
N ILE A 30 7.78 12.69 37.90
CA ILE A 30 7.60 14.00 37.27
C ILE A 30 8.74 14.30 36.29
N ILE A 31 10.00 14.08 36.69
CA ILE A 31 11.16 14.29 35.82
C ILE A 31 11.07 13.40 34.59
N LYS A 32 10.78 12.10 34.76
CA LYS A 32 10.63 11.17 33.63
C LYS A 32 9.58 11.67 32.64
N HIS A 33 8.41 12.07 33.13
CA HIS A 33 7.35 12.63 32.29
C HIS A 33 7.79 13.88 31.53
N HIS A 34 8.51 14.78 32.20
CA HIS A 34 9.00 16.01 31.58
C HIS A 34 10.07 15.73 30.50
N VAL A 35 10.99 14.79 30.75
CA VAL A 35 12.00 14.37 29.76
C VAL A 35 11.33 13.74 28.54
N ILE A 36 10.38 12.83 28.73
CA ILE A 36 9.63 12.18 27.64
C ILE A 36 8.88 13.23 26.80
N LYS A 37 8.16 14.15 27.46
CA LYS A 37 7.46 15.25 26.76
C LYS A 37 8.41 16.13 25.95
N LYS A 38 9.58 16.46 26.50
CA LYS A 38 10.58 17.28 25.82
C LYS A 38 11.18 16.56 24.61
N GLN A 39 11.47 15.25 24.74
CA GLN A 39 11.93 14.43 23.61
C GLN A 39 10.86 14.37 22.52
N PHE A 40 9.62 14.05 22.87
CA PHE A 40 8.49 14.01 21.92
C PHE A 40 8.30 15.35 21.20
N SER A 41 8.35 16.47 21.93
CA SER A 41 8.22 17.81 21.33
C SER A 41 9.35 18.11 20.35
N LYS A 42 10.59 17.74 20.67
CA LYS A 42 11.73 17.91 19.76
C LYS A 42 11.58 17.07 18.49
N SER A 43 11.21 15.80 18.64
CA SER A 43 10.97 14.90 17.50
C SER A 43 9.87 15.43 16.58
N ASN A 44 8.78 15.96 17.13
CA ASN A 44 7.71 16.55 16.30
C ASN A 44 8.16 17.80 15.54
N VAL A 45 8.98 18.66 16.17
CA VAL A 45 9.53 19.84 15.50
C VAL A 45 10.48 19.43 14.37
N GLU A 46 11.31 18.42 14.62
CA GLU A 46 12.24 17.89 13.61
C GLU A 46 11.49 17.24 12.44
N LEU A 47 10.43 16.46 12.71
CA LEU A 47 9.57 15.89 11.67
C LEU A 47 8.87 16.98 10.85
N SER A 48 8.35 18.02 11.50
CA SER A 48 7.75 19.16 10.80
C SER A 48 8.75 19.82 9.87
N LYS A 49 9.98 20.08 10.33
CA LYS A 49 11.05 20.69 9.52
C LYS A 49 11.48 19.81 8.35
N ASN A 50 11.61 18.52 8.59
CA ASN A 50 12.01 17.53 7.57
C ASN A 50 10.97 17.36 6.46
N ASN A 51 9.73 17.82 6.69
CA ASN A 51 8.60 17.73 5.77
C ASN A 51 8.07 19.13 5.37
N GLU A 52 8.88 20.19 5.48
CA GLU A 52 8.53 21.53 4.96
C GLU A 52 8.51 21.57 3.42
N GLU A 53 9.24 20.66 2.77
CA GLU A 53 9.35 20.55 1.32
C GLU A 53 8.87 19.17 0.83
N ASP A 54 7.92 19.17 -0.09
CA ASP A 54 7.39 17.97 -0.74
C ASP A 54 8.36 17.49 -1.83
N VAL A 55 9.33 16.65 -1.44
CA VAL A 55 10.36 16.12 -2.36
C VAL A 55 9.77 15.19 -3.41
N PHE A 56 8.92 14.27 -2.97
CA PHE A 56 8.19 13.34 -3.83
C PHE A 56 6.69 13.51 -3.60
N LYS A 57 5.93 13.54 -4.68
CA LYS A 57 4.47 13.58 -4.65
C LYS A 57 3.91 12.65 -5.70
N ILE A 58 2.79 12.01 -5.40
CA ILE A 58 2.00 11.41 -6.47
C ILE A 58 1.39 12.57 -7.25
N GLU A 59 1.59 12.55 -8.57
CA GLU A 59 1.04 13.54 -9.50
C GLU A 59 -0.24 13.04 -10.16
N LYS A 60 -0.25 11.74 -10.50
CA LYS A 60 -1.30 11.14 -11.30
C LYS A 60 -1.46 9.67 -10.95
N LEU A 61 -2.71 9.25 -10.84
CA LEU A 61 -3.12 7.86 -10.81
C LEU A 61 -3.90 7.57 -12.11
N ILE A 62 -3.52 6.50 -12.81
CA ILE A 62 -4.33 5.94 -13.91
C ILE A 62 -4.80 4.57 -13.46
N ILE A 63 -6.11 4.33 -13.57
CA ILE A 63 -6.74 3.08 -13.17
C ILE A 63 -7.49 2.53 -14.38
N CYS A 64 -7.24 1.27 -14.72
CA CYS A 64 -7.92 0.55 -15.78
C CYS A 64 -8.59 -0.70 -15.20
N SER A 65 -9.92 -0.76 -15.24
CA SER A 65 -10.70 -1.84 -14.61
C SER A 65 -11.52 -2.60 -15.65
N SER A 66 -11.54 -3.92 -15.53
CA SER A 66 -12.36 -4.80 -16.37
C SER A 66 -12.57 -6.16 -15.69
N ALA A 67 -13.21 -7.07 -16.40
CA ALA A 67 -13.38 -8.46 -16.01
C ALA A 67 -13.14 -9.39 -17.19
N ASN A 68 -12.95 -10.66 -16.91
CA ASN A 68 -12.70 -11.65 -17.95
C ASN A 68 -12.92 -13.05 -17.38
N ALA A 69 -12.60 -14.08 -18.17
CA ALA A 69 -12.68 -15.48 -17.78
C ALA A 69 -11.43 -16.26 -18.20
N THR A 70 -11.10 -17.27 -17.42
CA THR A 70 -10.17 -18.34 -17.82
C THR A 70 -10.98 -19.57 -18.20
N ASP A 71 -10.68 -20.14 -19.36
CA ASP A 71 -11.23 -21.43 -19.76
C ASP A 71 -10.50 -22.57 -19.01
N LYS A 72 -11.28 -23.43 -18.37
CA LYS A 72 -10.82 -24.60 -17.61
C LYS A 72 -11.23 -25.92 -18.27
N SER A 73 -11.92 -25.86 -19.41
CA SER A 73 -12.28 -27.04 -20.18
C SER A 73 -11.03 -27.72 -20.77
N GLU A 74 -11.03 -29.05 -20.84
CA GLU A 74 -9.88 -29.83 -21.33
C GLU A 74 -9.54 -29.52 -22.81
N GLU A 75 -10.54 -29.13 -23.61
CA GLU A 75 -10.41 -28.87 -25.04
C GLU A 75 -10.34 -27.37 -25.40
N ASN A 76 -10.30 -26.47 -24.40
CA ASN A 76 -10.43 -25.02 -24.60
C ASN A 76 -11.68 -24.62 -25.41
N ASN A 77 -12.81 -25.27 -25.11
CA ASN A 77 -14.08 -25.11 -25.81
C ASN A 77 -15.06 -24.18 -25.08
N LEU A 78 -14.58 -23.42 -24.08
CA LEU A 78 -15.32 -22.45 -23.28
C LEU A 78 -16.50 -23.04 -22.49
N SER A 79 -16.56 -24.36 -22.32
CA SER A 79 -17.65 -25.03 -21.60
C SER A 79 -17.54 -24.93 -20.07
N ASP A 80 -16.35 -24.58 -19.55
CA ASP A 80 -16.09 -24.37 -18.14
C ASP A 80 -15.25 -23.10 -17.96
N LEU A 81 -15.90 -22.02 -17.53
CA LEU A 81 -15.25 -20.74 -17.32
C LEU A 81 -15.10 -20.42 -15.83
N THR A 82 -13.94 -19.86 -15.50
CA THR A 82 -13.68 -19.20 -14.20
C THR A 82 -13.58 -17.70 -14.40
N LEU A 83 -14.54 -16.97 -13.84
CA LEU A 83 -14.63 -15.50 -13.95
C LEU A 83 -13.71 -14.79 -12.97
N TYR A 84 -13.15 -13.66 -13.39
CA TYR A 84 -12.31 -12.81 -12.56
C TYR A 84 -12.48 -11.33 -12.91
N GLN A 85 -12.18 -10.45 -11.95
CA GLN A 85 -12.03 -9.02 -12.18
C GLN A 85 -10.56 -8.64 -12.08
N TYR A 86 -10.14 -7.62 -12.80
CA TYR A 86 -8.83 -7.03 -12.62
C TYR A 86 -8.90 -5.51 -12.64
N THR A 87 -7.91 -4.88 -12.03
CA THR A 87 -7.74 -3.43 -12.04
C THR A 87 -6.25 -3.10 -12.07
N ASP A 88 -5.79 -2.61 -13.22
CA ASP A 88 -4.44 -2.15 -13.40
C ASP A 88 -4.32 -0.71 -12.87
N ILE A 89 -3.25 -0.43 -12.12
CA ILE A 89 -3.01 0.83 -11.42
C ILE A 89 -1.64 1.34 -11.81
N ALA A 90 -1.57 2.54 -12.40
CA ALA A 90 -0.32 3.24 -12.66
C ALA A 90 -0.21 4.47 -11.75
N VAL A 91 0.88 4.53 -10.98
CA VAL A 91 1.19 5.63 -10.05
C VAL A 91 2.36 6.43 -10.59
N TYR A 92 2.11 7.68 -10.95
CA TYR A 92 3.14 8.62 -11.39
C TYR A 92 3.62 9.45 -10.21
N ILE A 93 4.93 9.45 -10.00
CA ILE A 93 5.60 10.21 -8.95
C ILE A 93 6.28 11.40 -9.63
N ASN A 94 6.06 12.59 -9.09
CA ASN A 94 6.75 13.80 -9.48
C ASN A 94 7.79 14.12 -8.41
N ASN A 95 9.02 14.32 -8.86
CA ASN A 95 10.20 14.62 -8.06
C ASN A 95 10.81 16.00 -8.40
N GLY A 96 10.05 16.87 -9.08
CA GLY A 96 10.50 18.20 -9.52
C GLY A 96 11.19 18.21 -10.89
N ASN A 97 11.72 19.37 -11.27
CA ASN A 97 12.27 19.59 -12.61
C ASN A 97 13.79 19.42 -12.70
N GLU A 98 14.52 19.73 -11.62
CA GLU A 98 15.99 19.62 -11.57
C GLU A 98 16.38 18.42 -10.70
N LEU A 99 17.11 17.46 -11.28
CA LEU A 99 17.51 16.24 -10.60
C LEU A 99 18.72 16.48 -9.69
N THR A 100 18.64 15.95 -8.48
CA THR A 100 19.66 15.99 -7.42
C THR A 100 19.61 14.69 -6.64
N ASP A 101 20.61 14.42 -5.79
CA ASP A 101 20.58 13.24 -4.91
C ASP A 101 19.38 13.23 -3.93
N LYS A 102 18.77 14.40 -3.68
CA LYS A 102 17.63 14.53 -2.77
C LYS A 102 16.34 14.00 -3.39
N ASN A 103 16.11 14.25 -4.68
CA ASN A 103 14.88 13.94 -5.39
C ASN A 103 15.06 12.83 -6.44
N THR A 104 16.13 12.06 -6.35
CA THR A 104 16.34 10.83 -7.14
C THR A 104 16.32 9.62 -6.23
N ILE A 105 15.76 8.52 -6.72
CA ILE A 105 15.47 7.32 -5.95
C ILE A 105 16.66 6.36 -6.00
N LYS A 106 17.03 5.82 -4.84
CA LYS A 106 18.01 4.75 -4.68
C LYS A 106 17.34 3.39 -4.50
N GLU A 107 16.30 3.33 -3.68
CA GLU A 107 15.53 2.11 -3.43
C GLU A 107 14.03 2.44 -3.42
N LEU A 108 13.23 1.55 -3.99
CA LEU A 108 11.76 1.67 -4.05
C LEU A 108 11.13 0.31 -3.73
N TYR A 109 10.19 0.30 -2.79
CA TYR A 109 9.42 -0.90 -2.48
C TYR A 109 8.02 -0.58 -1.97
N ILE A 110 7.12 -1.55 -2.13
CA ILE A 110 5.75 -1.50 -1.63
C ILE A 110 5.59 -2.57 -0.56
N ASP A 111 5.07 -2.17 0.59
CA ASP A 111 4.77 -3.05 1.73
C ASP A 111 3.35 -2.76 2.26
N ASN A 112 2.97 -3.47 3.33
CA ASN A 112 1.69 -3.28 4.04
C ASN A 112 0.47 -3.36 3.12
N ILE A 113 0.48 -4.31 2.19
CA ILE A 113 -0.63 -4.55 1.26
C ILE A 113 -1.82 -5.15 2.02
N GLU A 114 -2.94 -4.43 2.03
CA GLU A 114 -4.21 -4.88 2.60
C GLU A 114 -5.31 -4.81 1.53
N LEU A 115 -6.01 -5.91 1.33
CA LEU A 115 -7.16 -6.03 0.41
C LEU A 115 -8.41 -6.34 1.23
N SER A 116 -9.27 -5.34 1.43
CA SER A 116 -10.47 -5.47 2.25
C SER A 116 -11.72 -5.53 1.38
N GLY A 117 -12.33 -6.70 1.24
CA GLY A 117 -13.56 -6.90 0.48
C GLY A 117 -14.32 -8.12 0.99
N ASN A 118 -15.29 -8.61 0.21
CA ASN A 118 -15.99 -9.84 0.55
C ASN A 118 -15.05 -11.06 0.42
N ASN A 119 -14.72 -11.70 1.54
CA ASN A 119 -13.81 -12.85 1.57
C ASN A 119 -14.43 -14.15 1.04
N ASN A 120 -15.74 -14.18 0.79
CA ASN A 120 -16.43 -15.36 0.28
C ASN A 120 -16.50 -15.39 -1.26
N ILE A 121 -16.01 -14.35 -1.95
CA ILE A 121 -16.04 -14.25 -3.41
C ILE A 121 -14.65 -13.98 -3.98
N GLY A 122 -14.14 -14.98 -4.69
CA GLY A 122 -12.82 -14.99 -5.29
C GLY A 122 -11.64 -14.81 -4.33
N SER A 123 -10.45 -14.96 -4.88
CA SER A 123 -9.16 -14.77 -4.23
C SER A 123 -8.53 -13.49 -4.73
N LYS A 124 -8.11 -12.62 -3.80
CA LYS A 124 -7.66 -11.26 -4.10
C LYS A 124 -6.14 -11.16 -3.99
N SER A 125 -5.50 -10.53 -4.98
CA SER A 125 -4.08 -10.18 -4.92
C SER A 125 -3.79 -8.81 -5.49
N LEU A 126 -2.67 -8.23 -5.08
CA LEU A 126 -2.07 -7.04 -5.70
C LEU A 126 -0.62 -7.37 -6.05
N THR A 127 -0.29 -7.34 -7.34
CA THR A 127 1.04 -7.70 -7.84
C THR A 127 1.57 -6.67 -8.83
N TYR A 128 2.87 -6.71 -9.12
CA TYR A 128 3.43 -5.93 -10.22
C TYR A 128 2.82 -6.34 -11.57
N LYS A 129 2.55 -5.34 -12.40
CA LYS A 129 2.12 -5.50 -13.79
C LYS A 129 3.12 -4.76 -14.67
N LYS A 130 3.57 -5.37 -15.77
CA LYS A 130 4.48 -4.70 -16.70
C LYS A 130 3.77 -3.54 -17.37
N ALA A 131 4.46 -2.41 -17.55
CA ALA A 131 3.84 -1.20 -18.09
C ALA A 131 3.28 -1.37 -19.51
N ASN A 132 3.90 -2.21 -20.36
CA ASN A 132 3.41 -2.52 -21.70
C ASN A 132 2.20 -3.47 -21.73
N GLU A 133 1.91 -4.14 -20.61
CA GLU A 133 0.72 -4.99 -20.43
C GLU A 133 -0.43 -4.22 -19.77
N PHE A 134 -0.26 -2.92 -19.49
CA PHE A 134 -1.27 -2.11 -18.79
C PHE A 134 -2.59 -2.03 -19.57
N GLY A 135 -3.68 -2.36 -18.90
CA GLY A 135 -5.03 -2.44 -19.47
C GLY A 135 -5.26 -3.67 -20.36
N LEU A 136 -4.22 -4.49 -20.59
CA LEU A 136 -4.34 -5.74 -21.33
C LEU A 136 -4.70 -6.89 -20.41
N LYS A 137 -5.56 -7.77 -20.93
CA LYS A 137 -5.83 -9.08 -20.33
C LYS A 137 -4.55 -9.92 -20.36
N LYS A 138 -4.27 -10.61 -19.25
CA LYS A 138 -3.17 -11.57 -19.15
C LYS A 138 -3.72 -12.97 -18.94
N GLU A 139 -2.98 -13.99 -19.36
CA GLU A 139 -3.22 -15.34 -18.84
C GLU A 139 -2.92 -15.35 -17.34
N ILE A 140 -3.97 -15.49 -16.56
CA ILE A 140 -3.89 -15.40 -15.12
C ILE A 140 -3.56 -16.78 -14.55
N LYS A 141 -2.44 -16.85 -13.82
CA LYS A 141 -2.20 -17.91 -12.84
C LYS A 141 -2.91 -17.52 -11.55
N GLU A 142 -3.40 -18.50 -10.81
CA GLU A 142 -4.08 -18.26 -9.54
C GLU A 142 -3.27 -17.30 -8.64
N PRO A 143 -3.96 -16.43 -7.88
CA PRO A 143 -3.32 -15.44 -7.03
C PRO A 143 -2.22 -16.05 -6.15
N LYS A 144 -1.05 -15.41 -6.12
CA LYS A 144 -0.03 -15.67 -5.10
C LYS A 144 -0.31 -14.82 -3.86
N ASP A 145 0.25 -15.22 -2.72
CA ASP A 145 0.17 -14.42 -1.49
C ASP A 145 0.65 -12.99 -1.71
N ASN A 146 0.01 -12.04 -1.04
CA ASN A 146 0.36 -10.62 -1.09
C ASN A 146 1.70 -10.39 -0.37
N ASN A 147 2.79 -10.46 -1.13
CA ASN A 147 4.13 -10.17 -0.66
C ASN A 147 4.51 -8.72 -0.96
N ASP A 148 5.48 -8.21 -0.21
CA ASP A 148 6.13 -6.95 -0.53
C ASP A 148 6.69 -6.97 -1.96
N ILE A 149 6.61 -5.83 -2.65
CA ILE A 149 7.06 -5.67 -4.02
C ILE A 149 8.30 -4.78 -4.00
N TYR A 150 9.46 -5.36 -4.31
CA TYR A 150 10.73 -4.64 -4.41
C TYR A 150 11.01 -4.32 -5.87
N PHE A 151 11.40 -3.07 -6.14
CA PHE A 151 11.74 -2.62 -7.49
C PHE A 151 13.26 -2.62 -7.69
N ASN A 152 13.68 -3.12 -8.84
CA ASN A 152 15.01 -2.85 -9.36
C ASN A 152 15.06 -1.39 -9.84
N VAL A 153 15.82 -0.55 -9.12
CA VAL A 153 15.97 0.87 -9.47
C VAL A 153 17.10 1.03 -10.49
N VAL A 154 16.77 1.58 -11.66
CA VAL A 154 17.68 1.81 -12.78
C VAL A 154 18.22 3.23 -12.68
N HIS A 155 19.54 3.37 -12.64
CA HIS A 155 20.26 4.62 -12.46
C HIS A 155 20.92 5.12 -13.75
N THR A 156 21.23 4.23 -14.69
CA THR A 156 21.96 4.57 -15.91
C THR A 156 21.30 4.03 -17.17
N ASN A 157 21.65 4.62 -18.32
CA ASN A 157 21.19 4.15 -19.62
C ASN A 157 21.68 2.73 -19.94
N GLU A 158 22.87 2.36 -19.49
CA GLU A 158 23.43 1.02 -19.67
C GLU A 158 22.63 -0.02 -18.87
N GLU A 159 22.29 0.29 -17.62
CA GLU A 159 21.39 -0.55 -16.82
C GLU A 159 20.01 -0.67 -17.46
N SER A 160 19.47 0.44 -17.99
CA SER A 160 18.17 0.45 -18.67
C SER A 160 18.11 -0.49 -19.88
N GLN A 161 19.17 -0.55 -20.67
CA GLN A 161 19.26 -1.42 -21.86
C GLN A 161 19.29 -2.90 -21.49
N ASN A 162 19.78 -3.24 -20.30
CA ASN A 162 19.92 -4.61 -19.82
C ASN A 162 18.83 -5.00 -18.80
N ALA A 163 17.94 -4.09 -18.43
CA ALA A 163 16.93 -4.32 -17.41
C ALA A 163 15.86 -5.32 -17.87
N ASN A 164 15.47 -6.21 -16.96
CA ASN A 164 14.35 -7.13 -17.17
C ASN A 164 13.04 -6.48 -16.72
N TYR A 165 12.30 -5.90 -17.66
CA TYR A 165 11.00 -5.27 -17.39
C TYR A 165 9.88 -6.27 -17.06
N ASP A 166 10.16 -7.57 -17.12
CA ASP A 166 9.25 -8.60 -16.63
C ASP A 166 9.17 -8.64 -15.10
N GLU A 167 10.19 -8.10 -14.45
CA GLU A 167 10.29 -7.89 -13.02
C GLU A 167 10.03 -6.42 -12.67
N PRO A 168 9.65 -6.11 -11.41
CA PRO A 168 9.38 -4.75 -11.00
C PRO A 168 10.62 -3.87 -11.21
N THR A 169 10.54 -2.92 -12.13
CA THR A 169 11.65 -2.03 -12.53
C THR A 169 11.19 -0.58 -12.50
N PHE A 170 12.04 0.32 -12.00
CA PHE A 170 11.72 1.75 -11.86
C PHE A 170 12.95 2.63 -12.12
N PHE A 171 12.80 3.75 -12.79
CA PHE A 171 13.89 4.69 -13.04
C PHE A 171 14.11 5.62 -11.84
N THR A 172 15.38 5.84 -11.49
CA THR A 172 15.80 6.72 -10.38
C THR A 172 15.20 8.14 -10.47
N ASP A 173 14.88 8.60 -11.67
CA ASP A 173 14.36 9.93 -11.97
C ASP A 173 12.82 10.02 -12.00
N CYS A 174 12.10 8.93 -11.67
CA CYS A 174 10.64 8.84 -11.72
C CYS A 174 10.01 8.98 -13.12
N SER A 175 10.78 8.75 -14.19
CA SER A 175 10.29 8.88 -15.58
C SER A 175 9.26 7.80 -16.00
N ASN A 176 9.21 6.66 -15.31
CA ASN A 176 8.16 5.65 -15.50
C ASN A 176 7.21 5.58 -14.30
N PRO A 177 5.96 5.15 -14.49
CA PRO A 177 5.05 4.90 -13.38
C PRO A 177 5.37 3.57 -12.67
N ILE A 178 4.96 3.48 -11.40
CA ILE A 178 4.78 2.20 -10.73
C ILE A 178 3.51 1.57 -11.29
N THR A 179 3.59 0.34 -11.80
CA THR A 179 2.45 -0.38 -12.37
C THR A 179 2.11 -1.64 -11.60
N LEU A 180 0.86 -1.74 -11.16
CA LEU A 180 0.32 -2.82 -10.36
C LEU A 180 -0.95 -3.40 -11.01
N GLU A 181 -1.29 -4.64 -10.69
CA GLU A 181 -2.56 -5.28 -11.01
C GLU A 181 -3.20 -5.77 -9.72
N TYR A 182 -4.38 -5.24 -9.42
CA TYR A 182 -5.31 -5.90 -8.51
C TYR A 182 -6.07 -6.98 -9.29
N LEU A 183 -6.17 -8.16 -8.70
CA LEU A 183 -6.90 -9.29 -9.26
C LEU A 183 -7.85 -9.84 -8.21
N ASN A 184 -9.08 -10.14 -8.61
CA ASN A 184 -10.02 -10.98 -7.85
C ASN A 184 -10.38 -12.19 -8.72
N TYR A 185 -9.72 -13.30 -8.48
CA TYR A 185 -9.83 -14.51 -9.30
C TYR A 185 -10.84 -15.50 -8.73
N GLY A 186 -11.58 -16.22 -9.57
CA GLY A 186 -12.52 -17.23 -9.08
C GLY A 186 -13.78 -16.62 -8.46
N ILE A 187 -14.24 -15.49 -8.99
CA ILE A 187 -15.50 -14.84 -8.60
C ILE A 187 -16.68 -15.80 -8.82
N LYS A 188 -16.63 -16.55 -9.93
CA LYS A 188 -17.56 -17.63 -10.25
C LYS A 188 -16.80 -18.71 -11.02
N THR A 189 -16.87 -19.95 -10.55
CA THR A 189 -16.28 -21.13 -11.19
C THR A 189 -17.37 -21.98 -11.83
N ASN A 190 -17.01 -22.88 -12.76
CA ASN A 190 -17.96 -23.73 -13.49
C ASN A 190 -19.03 -22.91 -14.22
N TYR A 191 -18.69 -21.71 -14.67
CA TYR A 191 -19.63 -20.85 -15.39
C TYR A 191 -19.80 -21.38 -16.81
N LYS A 192 -21.04 -21.72 -17.16
CA LYS A 192 -21.41 -22.22 -18.49
C LYS A 192 -22.06 -21.10 -19.28
N LEU A 193 -21.65 -21.01 -20.54
CA LEU A 193 -22.23 -20.10 -21.50
C LEU A 193 -23.58 -20.64 -21.98
N ASN A 194 -24.61 -19.80 -22.04
CA ASN A 194 -25.85 -20.20 -22.73
C ASN A 194 -25.63 -20.04 -24.25
N GLU A 195 -26.17 -20.97 -25.04
CA GLU A 195 -25.94 -21.07 -26.50
C GLU A 195 -26.31 -19.79 -27.28
N ASP A 196 -27.23 -18.98 -26.77
CA ASP A 196 -27.69 -17.74 -27.41
C ASP A 196 -26.97 -16.45 -26.92
N SER A 197 -25.97 -16.58 -26.04
CA SER A 197 -25.31 -15.43 -25.40
C SER A 197 -24.23 -14.84 -26.30
N LYS A 198 -24.31 -13.54 -26.63
CA LYS A 198 -23.13 -12.80 -27.09
C LYS A 198 -22.20 -12.61 -25.90
N ILE A 199 -21.03 -13.22 -25.95
CA ILE A 199 -20.05 -13.17 -24.86
C ILE A 199 -19.06 -12.04 -25.13
N SER A 200 -18.94 -11.15 -24.16
CA SER A 200 -17.86 -10.17 -24.09
C SER A 200 -16.92 -10.58 -22.97
N PHE A 201 -15.63 -10.71 -23.28
CA PHE A 201 -14.58 -10.95 -22.28
C PHE A 201 -14.10 -9.62 -21.69
N ASP A 202 -15.04 -8.93 -21.07
CA ASP A 202 -14.90 -7.65 -20.37
C ASP A 202 -15.88 -7.63 -19.18
N GLY A 203 -16.07 -6.48 -18.53
CA GLY A 203 -16.97 -6.39 -17.39
C GLY A 203 -18.45 -6.77 -17.64
N ASN A 204 -18.94 -6.82 -18.89
CA ASN A 204 -20.29 -7.32 -19.20
C ASN A 204 -20.48 -8.80 -18.81
N ILE A 205 -19.40 -9.59 -18.74
CA ILE A 205 -19.48 -11.01 -18.34
C ILE A 205 -19.94 -11.17 -16.89
N LEU A 206 -19.62 -10.20 -16.03
CA LEU A 206 -20.04 -10.19 -14.63
C LEU A 206 -21.55 -9.94 -14.53
N GLU A 207 -22.07 -8.99 -15.31
CA GLU A 207 -23.51 -8.71 -15.39
C GLU A 207 -24.27 -9.93 -15.89
N SER A 208 -23.79 -10.54 -16.99
CA SER A 208 -24.37 -11.75 -17.57
C SER A 208 -24.38 -12.93 -16.59
N ALA A 209 -23.37 -13.00 -15.72
CA ALA A 209 -23.25 -14.03 -14.69
C ALA A 209 -24.06 -13.71 -13.40
N GLY A 210 -24.74 -12.56 -13.34
CA GLY A 210 -25.53 -12.12 -12.20
C GLY A 210 -24.71 -11.66 -11.00
N ILE A 211 -23.46 -11.23 -11.20
CA ILE A 211 -22.54 -10.81 -10.14
C ILE A 211 -22.66 -9.31 -9.92
N SER A 212 -23.10 -8.89 -8.72
CA SER A 212 -23.24 -7.46 -8.38
C SER A 212 -21.88 -6.79 -8.13
N PRO A 213 -21.68 -5.50 -8.48
CA PRO A 213 -20.43 -4.79 -8.20
C PRO A 213 -20.15 -4.68 -6.69
N LEU A 214 -21.21 -4.64 -5.86
CA LEU A 214 -21.11 -4.63 -4.40
C LEU A 214 -20.49 -5.91 -3.84
N GLU A 215 -20.76 -7.06 -4.47
CA GLU A 215 -20.20 -8.34 -4.01
C GLU A 215 -18.69 -8.39 -4.23
N ILE A 216 -18.23 -7.79 -5.32
CA ILE A 216 -16.83 -7.83 -5.76
C ILE A 216 -16.04 -6.56 -5.41
N ALA A 217 -16.65 -5.67 -4.61
CA ALA A 217 -16.02 -4.46 -4.11
C ALA A 217 -14.81 -4.80 -3.22
N CYS A 218 -13.75 -4.02 -3.37
CA CYS A 218 -12.54 -4.17 -2.58
C CYS A 218 -11.92 -2.80 -2.32
N LYS A 219 -11.49 -2.58 -1.09
CA LYS A 219 -10.66 -1.48 -0.68
C LYS A 219 -9.20 -1.92 -0.66
N VAL A 220 -8.38 -1.24 -1.43
CA VAL A 220 -6.95 -1.51 -1.57
C VAL A 220 -6.18 -0.52 -0.73
N LYS A 221 -5.30 -1.02 0.14
CA LYS A 221 -4.28 -0.23 0.82
C LYS A 221 -2.91 -0.83 0.61
N PHE A 222 -1.91 0.04 0.52
CA PHE A 222 -0.50 -0.32 0.54
C PHE A 222 0.31 0.93 0.88
N LYS A 223 1.60 0.79 1.15
CA LYS A 223 2.49 1.93 1.39
C LYS A 223 3.64 1.87 0.39
N ILE A 224 3.89 2.98 -0.29
CA ILE A 224 5.06 3.13 -1.16
C ILE A 224 6.18 3.71 -0.30
N ASN A 225 7.36 3.10 -0.35
CA ASN A 225 8.53 3.54 0.39
C ASN A 225 9.67 3.85 -0.59
N ILE A 226 10.32 4.99 -0.40
CA ILE A 226 11.44 5.48 -1.20
C ILE A 226 12.61 5.71 -0.26
N ILE A 227 13.80 5.28 -0.66
CA ILE A 227 15.06 5.78 -0.11
C ILE A 227 15.75 6.55 -1.23
N ASN A 228 16.07 7.82 -1.00
CA ASN A 228 16.74 8.63 -2.02
C ASN A 228 18.26 8.39 -2.03
N ASN A 229 18.98 9.00 -2.98
CA ASN A 229 20.44 8.90 -3.08
C ASN A 229 21.20 9.58 -1.92
N LYS A 230 20.52 10.35 -1.06
CA LYS A 230 21.03 10.83 0.24
C LYS A 230 20.78 9.88 1.41
N ASN A 231 20.21 8.70 1.17
CA ASN A 231 19.78 7.74 2.20
C ASN A 231 18.67 8.26 3.14
N GLU A 232 17.89 9.23 2.68
CA GLU A 232 16.71 9.71 3.39
C GLU A 232 15.52 8.85 2.98
N LYS A 233 14.75 8.39 3.97
CA LYS A 233 13.61 7.51 3.76
C LYS A 233 12.32 8.32 3.70
N TYR A 234 11.46 7.99 2.75
CA TYR A 234 10.19 8.62 2.50
C TYR A 234 9.10 7.55 2.37
N SER A 235 7.88 7.83 2.82
CA SER A 235 6.75 6.92 2.61
C SER A 235 5.44 7.63 2.33
N CYS A 236 4.61 6.98 1.51
CA CYS A 236 3.28 7.47 1.14
C CYS A 236 2.25 6.33 1.28
N PRO A 237 1.33 6.38 2.24
CA PRO A 237 0.24 5.42 2.35
C PRO A 237 -0.81 5.69 1.26
N ILE A 238 -1.12 4.65 0.48
CA ILE A 238 -2.13 4.68 -0.57
C ILE A 238 -3.33 3.89 -0.11
N ASN A 239 -4.51 4.47 -0.32
CA ASN A 239 -5.78 3.85 0.00
C ASN A 239 -6.88 4.36 -0.94
N PHE A 240 -7.58 3.44 -1.61
CA PHE A 240 -8.73 3.72 -2.46
C PHE A 240 -9.61 2.47 -2.62
N ASP A 241 -10.86 2.69 -3.02
CA ASP A 241 -11.78 1.63 -3.40
C ASP A 241 -11.60 1.32 -4.89
N ILE A 242 -11.59 0.03 -5.27
CA ILE A 242 -11.56 -0.38 -6.67
C ILE A 242 -12.77 0.27 -7.39
N PRO A 243 -12.55 1.02 -8.48
CA PRO A 243 -13.64 1.70 -9.16
C PRO A 243 -14.47 0.69 -9.96
N LEU A 244 -15.75 0.55 -9.59
CA LEU A 244 -16.66 -0.42 -10.22
C LEU A 244 -17.90 0.22 -10.84
N ASP A 245 -18.06 1.55 -10.75
CA ASP A 245 -19.30 2.27 -11.16
C ASP A 245 -19.72 1.96 -12.61
N ASP A 246 -18.74 1.76 -13.48
CA ASP A 246 -18.87 1.56 -14.92
C ASP A 246 -18.32 0.19 -15.35
N ILE A 247 -18.09 -0.74 -14.42
CA ILE A 247 -17.48 -2.04 -14.73
C ILE A 247 -18.24 -2.78 -15.83
N TYR A 248 -19.58 -2.73 -15.84
CA TYR A 248 -20.39 -3.36 -16.88
C TYR A 248 -20.30 -2.68 -18.25
N SER A 249 -19.73 -1.48 -18.36
CA SER A 249 -19.51 -0.82 -19.66
C SER A 249 -18.33 -1.42 -20.44
N GLY A 250 -17.74 -2.51 -19.93
CA GLY A 250 -16.59 -3.21 -20.51
C GLY A 250 -15.29 -2.80 -19.82
N THR A 251 -14.24 -2.53 -20.60
CA THR A 251 -12.97 -2.03 -20.07
C THR A 251 -13.04 -0.53 -19.86
N THR A 252 -12.79 -0.07 -18.63
CA THR A 252 -12.89 1.33 -18.24
C THR A 252 -11.51 1.87 -17.85
N MET A 253 -11.21 3.11 -18.21
CA MET A 253 -9.96 3.77 -17.84
C MET A 253 -10.25 5.16 -17.27
N LYS A 254 -9.75 5.42 -16.07
CA LYS A 254 -9.92 6.69 -15.36
C LYS A 254 -8.55 7.24 -14.99
N ALA A 255 -8.33 8.51 -15.30
CA ALA A 255 -7.14 9.24 -14.87
C ALA A 255 -7.55 10.27 -13.80
N LYS A 256 -6.80 10.30 -12.71
CA LYS A 256 -6.99 11.27 -11.63
C LYS A 256 -5.67 11.96 -11.34
N ASN A 257 -5.63 13.25 -11.66
CA ASN A 257 -4.58 14.11 -11.12
C ASN A 257 -4.84 14.30 -9.62
N THR A 258 -3.79 14.13 -8.83
CA THR A 258 -3.86 14.23 -7.38
C THR A 258 -3.61 15.68 -6.97
N LYS A 259 -4.51 16.25 -6.17
CA LYS A 259 -4.25 17.55 -5.53
C LYS A 259 -3.13 17.38 -4.50
N SER A 260 -2.33 18.42 -4.34
CA SER A 260 -1.04 18.42 -3.62
C SER A 260 -1.09 17.86 -2.20
N GLU A 261 -2.23 17.82 -1.51
CA GLU A 261 -2.24 17.50 -0.06
C GLU A 261 -2.51 16.03 0.28
N LYS A 262 -3.06 15.21 -0.64
CA LYS A 262 -3.55 13.86 -0.28
C LYS A 262 -2.50 12.76 -0.40
N TYR A 263 -1.53 12.92 -1.29
CA TYR A 263 -0.56 11.87 -1.66
C TYR A 263 0.86 12.44 -1.75
N VAL A 264 1.28 13.07 -0.67
CA VAL A 264 2.67 13.52 -0.46
C VAL A 264 3.43 12.42 0.26
N PHE A 265 4.70 12.25 -0.07
CA PHE A 265 5.59 11.38 0.66
C PHE A 265 6.13 12.07 1.90
N PHE A 266 6.02 11.42 3.05
CA PHE A 266 6.56 11.92 4.31
C PHE A 266 7.96 11.37 4.53
N ARG A 267 8.92 12.25 4.82
CA ARG A 267 10.25 11.87 5.27
C ARG A 267 10.17 11.24 6.66
N GLU A 268 10.64 9.99 6.75
CA GLU A 268 10.81 9.25 7.99
C GLU A 268 12.09 9.69 8.73
N TYR A 269 12.17 9.35 10.02
CA TYR A 269 13.29 9.66 10.90
C TYR A 269 14.57 8.90 10.55
#